data_AF-A0A6I2QW70-F1
#
_entry.id   AF-A0A6I2QW70-F1
#
_cell.length_a   1.000
_cell.length_b   1.000
_cell.length_c   1.000
_cell.angle_alpha   90.00
_cell.angle_beta   90.00
_cell.angle_gamma   90.00
#
_symmetry.space_group_name_H-M   'P 1'
#
loop_
_entity.id
_entity.type
_entity.pdbx_description
1 polymer ?
#
loop_
_entity_poly.entity_id
_entity_poly.type
_entity_poly.pdbx_seq_one_letter_code
_entity_poly.pdbx_strand_id
1 'polypeptide(L)'
;MFKIIKANSGESLGMTEAPTYIRKADNGCYNLCPEASEAPGIVYGGVVYHLLGRPELDGAEDTVALEETDAGVELAEAKDATARSAKMAGQMQVAAKLYVQASTSITDDQALEMPDLFLTWAEVLAAGTQLSKDTIINDGNQLYRVVQPVTPQEHQAPHDEGMLAIYRPIDQTHAGTQEDPIPFVYGMDTEQGKYYGYNGKVYLCNLTMTPCVWPPETPGLWQWSEVTE
;
A
#
# COMPACT_ATOMS: atom_id res chain seq x y z
N MET A 1 -1.68 -11.17 35.56
CA MET A 1 -2.84 -10.49 34.93
C MET A 1 -3.83 -11.58 34.51
N PHE A 2 -5.12 -11.29 34.35
CA PHE A 2 -6.10 -12.26 33.86
C PHE A 2 -6.55 -11.91 32.45
N LYS A 3 -6.51 -12.88 31.55
CA LYS A 3 -7.16 -12.83 30.25
C LYS A 3 -8.59 -13.36 30.40
N ILE A 4 -9.55 -12.60 29.90
CA ILE A 4 -10.98 -12.94 29.97
C ILE A 4 -11.36 -13.54 28.62
N ILE A 5 -11.73 -14.82 28.61
CA ILE A 5 -11.96 -15.59 27.39
C ILE A 5 -13.40 -16.09 27.37
N LYS A 6 -14.15 -15.83 26.31
CA LYS A 6 -15.50 -16.40 26.13
C LYS A 6 -15.41 -17.92 26.03
N ALA A 7 -16.16 -18.62 26.88
CA ALA A 7 -16.11 -20.08 26.95
C ALA A 7 -16.64 -20.78 25.69
N ASN A 8 -17.55 -20.14 24.95
CA ASN A 8 -18.17 -20.69 23.75
C ASN A 8 -17.30 -20.59 22.49
N SER A 9 -16.46 -19.56 22.38
CA SER A 9 -15.78 -19.17 21.14
C SER A 9 -14.26 -19.09 21.27
N GLY A 10 -13.73 -19.02 22.50
CA GLY A 10 -12.31 -18.80 22.74
C GLY A 10 -11.84 -17.37 22.47
N GLU A 11 -12.76 -16.45 22.16
CA GLU A 11 -12.46 -15.05 21.93
C GLU A 11 -11.98 -14.38 23.24
N SER A 12 -10.85 -13.69 23.18
CA SER A 12 -10.34 -12.87 24.29
C SER A 12 -11.08 -11.53 24.32
N LEU A 13 -11.83 -11.27 25.39
CA LEU A 13 -12.53 -9.99 25.61
C LEU A 13 -11.58 -8.89 26.06
N GLY A 14 -10.44 -9.27 26.65
CA GLY A 14 -9.40 -8.36 27.09
C GLY A 14 -8.68 -8.89 28.32
N MET A 15 -7.91 -8.01 28.96
CA MET A 15 -7.10 -8.37 30.13
C MET A 15 -7.34 -7.39 31.28
N THR A 16 -7.22 -7.89 32.52
CA THR A 16 -7.30 -7.08 33.74
C THR A 16 -6.40 -7.66 34.83
N GLU A 17 -5.75 -6.82 35.62
CA GLU A 17 -4.99 -7.28 36.79
C GLU A 17 -5.89 -7.67 37.96
N ALA A 18 -7.05 -7.04 38.06
CA ALA A 18 -8.01 -7.23 39.15
C ALA A 18 -9.42 -7.39 38.55
N PRO A 19 -9.86 -8.63 38.26
CA PRO A 19 -11.23 -8.90 37.85
C PRO A 19 -12.21 -8.37 38.91
N THR A 20 -13.26 -7.68 38.47
CA THR A 20 -14.31 -7.18 39.38
C THR A 20 -15.33 -8.28 39.61
N TYR A 21 -15.12 -9.07 40.66
CA TYR A 21 -16.00 -10.17 41.02
C TYR A 21 -17.33 -9.69 41.59
N ILE A 22 -18.42 -10.32 41.16
CA ILE A 22 -19.78 -9.93 41.53
C ILE A 22 -20.63 -11.14 41.91
N ARG A 23 -21.69 -10.87 42.69
CA ARG A 23 -22.79 -11.80 42.95
C ARG A 23 -24.13 -11.08 42.90
N LYS A 24 -25.20 -11.79 42.53
CA LYS A 24 -26.56 -11.24 42.56
C LYS A 24 -27.13 -11.36 43.97
N ALA A 25 -27.75 -10.29 44.47
CA ALA A 25 -28.47 -10.27 45.74
C ALA A 25 -29.97 -10.53 45.52
N ASP A 26 -30.68 -10.86 46.60
CA ASP A 26 -32.12 -11.20 46.56
C ASP A 26 -33.00 -10.08 45.99
N ASN A 27 -32.54 -8.83 46.08
CA ASN A 27 -33.22 -7.66 45.49
C ASN A 27 -32.99 -7.50 43.99
N GLY A 28 -32.26 -8.43 43.34
CA GLY A 28 -31.95 -8.42 41.92
C GLY A 28 -30.72 -7.60 41.53
N CYS A 29 -30.12 -6.83 42.45
CA CYS A 29 -28.92 -6.04 42.18
C CYS A 29 -27.64 -6.90 42.25
N TYR A 30 -26.59 -6.47 41.55
CA TYR A 30 -25.26 -7.06 41.68
C TYR A 30 -24.45 -6.34 42.76
N ASN A 31 -23.90 -7.11 43.70
CA ASN A 31 -22.97 -6.65 44.72
C ASN A 31 -21.57 -7.15 44.41
N LEU A 32 -20.55 -6.40 44.85
CA LEU A 32 -19.16 -6.86 44.81
C LEU A 32 -19.00 -8.10 45.68
N CYS A 33 -18.31 -9.11 45.15
CA CYS A 33 -17.97 -10.33 45.87
C CYS A 33 -16.47 -10.30 46.20
N PRO A 34 -16.08 -10.11 47.47
CA PRO A 34 -14.66 -10.00 47.85
C PRO A 34 -13.93 -11.35 47.73
N GLU A 35 -14.65 -12.47 47.85
CA GLU A 35 -14.08 -13.81 47.72
C GLU A 35 -14.23 -14.32 46.28
N ALA A 36 -13.15 -14.23 45.50
CA ALA A 36 -13.11 -14.67 44.11
C ALA A 36 -13.52 -16.14 43.92
N SER A 37 -13.26 -17.00 44.91
CA SER A 37 -13.65 -18.42 44.90
C SER A 37 -15.15 -18.66 45.02
N GLU A 38 -15.92 -17.69 45.49
CA GLU A 38 -17.37 -17.80 45.69
C GLU A 38 -18.18 -16.99 44.66
N ALA A 39 -17.50 -16.17 43.86
CA ALA A 39 -18.14 -15.30 42.90
C ALA A 39 -18.72 -16.10 41.71
N PRO A 40 -20.02 -15.96 41.40
CA PRO A 40 -20.63 -16.57 40.22
C PRO A 40 -20.26 -15.86 38.90
N GLY A 41 -19.77 -14.62 38.96
CA GLY A 41 -19.45 -13.85 37.77
C GLY A 41 -18.50 -12.68 38.01
N ILE A 42 -18.20 -11.97 36.92
CA ILE A 42 -17.40 -10.74 36.91
C ILE A 42 -18.11 -9.63 36.13
N VAL A 43 -17.70 -8.40 36.35
CA VAL A 43 -17.97 -7.27 35.44
C VAL A 43 -16.70 -6.91 34.68
N TYR A 44 -16.82 -6.77 33.36
CA TYR A 44 -15.75 -6.26 32.50
C TYR A 44 -16.32 -5.29 31.45
N GLY A 45 -15.72 -4.10 31.33
CA GLY A 45 -16.23 -3.05 30.43
C GLY A 45 -17.65 -2.58 30.74
N GLY A 46 -18.13 -2.77 31.98
CA GLY A 46 -19.51 -2.48 32.38
C GLY A 46 -20.53 -3.58 32.06
N VAL A 47 -20.09 -4.71 31.49
CA VAL A 47 -20.93 -5.86 31.15
C VAL A 47 -20.74 -6.99 32.17
N VAL A 48 -21.84 -7.64 32.55
CA VAL A 48 -21.86 -8.79 33.48
C VAL A 48 -21.62 -10.08 32.71
N TYR A 49 -20.65 -10.88 33.18
CA TYR A 49 -20.35 -12.20 32.66
C TYR A 49 -20.42 -13.25 33.76
N HIS A 50 -20.90 -14.44 33.41
CA HIS A 50 -20.87 -15.61 34.27
C HIS A 50 -19.49 -16.28 34.21
N LEU A 51 -18.97 -16.80 35.32
CA LEU A 51 -17.69 -17.52 35.34
C LEU A 51 -17.89 -19.02 35.06
N LEU A 52 -17.11 -19.57 34.13
CA LEU A 52 -17.18 -20.99 33.77
C LEU A 52 -16.98 -21.89 35.01
N GLY A 53 -17.87 -22.86 35.19
CA GLY A 53 -17.82 -23.82 36.31
C GLY A 53 -18.32 -23.26 37.66
N ARG A 54 -18.91 -22.06 37.66
CA ARG A 54 -19.55 -21.47 38.85
C ARG A 54 -21.08 -21.65 38.82
N PRO A 55 -21.79 -21.37 39.93
CA PRO A 55 -23.24 -21.33 39.93
C PRO A 55 -23.75 -20.34 38.90
N GLU A 56 -24.82 -20.74 38.20
CA GLU A 56 -25.42 -19.95 37.12
C GLU A 56 -25.77 -18.53 37.58
N LEU A 57 -25.46 -17.54 36.73
CA LEU A 57 -25.70 -16.13 37.01
C LEU A 57 -26.73 -15.55 36.05
N ASP A 58 -27.97 -15.43 36.53
CA ASP A 58 -29.06 -14.82 35.78
C ASP A 58 -28.78 -13.35 35.43
N GLY A 59 -28.93 -13.00 34.15
CA GLY A 59 -28.66 -11.67 33.59
C GLY A 59 -27.22 -11.45 33.09
N ALA A 60 -26.39 -12.50 33.02
CA ALA A 60 -25.09 -12.43 32.37
C ALA A 60 -25.19 -12.48 30.83
N GLU A 61 -24.34 -11.71 30.15
CA GLU A 61 -24.25 -11.66 28.69
C GLU A 61 -23.73 -12.99 28.11
N ASP A 62 -22.68 -13.53 28.72
CA ASP A 62 -22.05 -14.78 28.30
C ASP A 62 -21.29 -15.43 29.48
N THR A 63 -20.81 -16.66 29.27
CA THR A 63 -19.89 -17.35 30.19
C THR A 63 -18.45 -17.14 29.75
N VAL A 64 -17.60 -16.74 30.70
CA VAL A 64 -16.16 -16.49 30.48
C VAL A 64 -15.28 -17.34 31.40
N ALA A 65 -14.09 -17.66 30.93
CA ALA A 65 -12.99 -18.19 31.73
C ALA A 65 -11.98 -17.09 32.03
N LEU A 66 -11.37 -17.15 33.20
CA LEU A 66 -10.24 -16.31 33.58
C LEU A 66 -8.97 -17.16 33.51
N GLU A 67 -8.07 -16.79 32.61
CA GLU A 67 -6.76 -17.40 32.50
C GLU A 67 -5.71 -16.47 33.09
N GLU A 68 -4.92 -16.94 34.05
CA GLU A 68 -3.81 -16.15 34.57
C GLU A 68 -2.66 -16.15 33.57
N THR A 69 -2.22 -14.96 33.19
CA THR A 69 -1.24 -14.72 32.14
C THR A 69 -0.23 -13.67 32.60
N ASP A 70 1.03 -13.86 32.17
CA ASP A 70 2.10 -12.88 32.32
C ASP A 70 2.02 -11.83 31.20
N ALA A 71 1.67 -10.60 31.56
CA ALA A 71 1.57 -9.49 30.62
C ALA A 71 2.93 -9.17 29.96
N GLY A 72 4.05 -9.42 30.63
CA GLY A 72 5.38 -9.23 30.07
C GLY A 72 5.67 -10.20 28.92
N VAL A 73 5.23 -11.47 29.06
CA VAL A 73 5.37 -12.50 28.01
C VAL A 73 4.47 -12.18 26.83
N GLU A 74 3.18 -11.88 27.05
CA GLU A 74 2.26 -11.54 25.95
C GLU A 74 2.74 -10.30 25.17
N LEU A 75 3.24 -9.27 25.87
CA LEU A 75 3.80 -8.07 25.22
C LEU A 75 5.07 -8.39 24.43
N ALA A 76 5.91 -9.30 24.92
CA ALA A 76 7.10 -9.75 24.19
C ALA A 76 6.70 -10.53 22.93
N GLU A 77 5.74 -11.44 23.02
CA GLU A 77 5.23 -12.20 21.87
C GLU A 77 4.55 -11.32 20.83
N ALA A 78 3.77 -10.33 21.25
CA ALA A 78 3.16 -9.35 20.35
C ALA A 78 4.20 -8.49 19.63
N LYS A 79 5.26 -8.07 20.34
CA LYS A 79 6.40 -7.35 19.75
C LYS A 79 7.16 -8.23 18.76
N ASP A 80 7.39 -9.49 19.11
CA ASP A 80 8.04 -10.48 18.24
C ASP A 80 7.23 -10.73 16.97
N ALA A 81 5.91 -10.91 17.09
CA ALA A 81 5.02 -11.07 15.95
C ALA A 81 5.05 -9.84 15.04
N THR A 82 5.00 -8.63 15.62
CA THR A 82 5.13 -7.37 14.88
C THR A 82 6.47 -7.29 14.16
N ALA A 83 7.57 -7.63 14.83
CA ALA A 83 8.91 -7.62 14.26
C ALA A 83 9.06 -8.65 13.13
N ARG A 84 8.48 -9.85 13.28
CA ARG A 84 8.45 -10.88 12.22
C ARG A 84 7.64 -10.42 11.01
N SER A 85 6.47 -9.81 11.21
CA SER A 85 5.67 -9.25 10.12
C SER A 85 6.40 -8.12 9.39
N ALA A 86 7.03 -7.20 10.13
CA ALA A 86 7.84 -6.13 9.53
C ALA A 86 9.02 -6.68 8.72
N LYS A 87 9.72 -7.70 9.24
CA LYS A 87 10.80 -8.38 8.54
C LYS A 87 10.30 -9.05 7.25
N MET A 88 9.16 -9.74 7.30
CA MET A 88 8.58 -10.40 6.13
C MET A 88 8.15 -9.39 5.07
N ALA A 89 7.55 -8.28 5.47
CA ALA A 89 7.21 -7.18 4.56
C ALA A 89 8.47 -6.62 3.87
N GLY A 90 9.56 -6.39 4.62
CA GLY A 90 10.83 -5.98 4.05
C GLY A 90 11.42 -7.00 3.07
N GLN A 91 11.35 -8.29 3.39
CA GLN A 91 11.80 -9.37 2.49
C GLN A 91 10.97 -9.42 1.19
N MET A 92 9.65 -9.25 1.28
CA MET A 92 8.77 -9.19 0.10
C MET A 92 9.06 -7.97 -0.76
N GLN A 93 9.30 -6.80 -0.16
CA GLN A 93 9.70 -5.61 -0.90
C GLN A 93 11.01 -5.82 -1.65
N VAL A 94 12.04 -6.37 -1.02
CA VAL A 94 13.31 -6.69 -1.69
C VAL A 94 13.11 -7.69 -2.82
N ALA A 95 12.33 -8.74 -2.59
CA ALA A 95 12.03 -9.74 -3.62
C ALA A 95 11.28 -9.13 -4.82
N ALA A 96 10.32 -8.24 -4.56
CA ALA A 96 9.58 -7.54 -5.60
C ALA A 96 10.49 -6.60 -6.41
N LYS A 97 11.39 -5.84 -5.74
CA LYS A 97 12.41 -5.02 -6.43
C LYS A 97 13.31 -5.86 -7.33
N LEU A 98 13.78 -7.02 -6.84
CA LEU A 98 14.60 -7.93 -7.66
C LEU A 98 13.83 -8.50 -8.85
N TYR A 99 12.54 -8.81 -8.66
CA TYR A 99 11.68 -9.28 -9.75
C TYR A 99 11.53 -8.22 -10.85
N VAL A 100 11.22 -6.97 -10.49
CA VAL A 100 11.04 -5.91 -11.50
C VAL A 100 12.34 -5.55 -12.21
N GLN A 101 13.49 -5.62 -11.53
CA GLN A 101 14.80 -5.42 -12.15
C GLN A 101 15.15 -6.50 -13.17
N ALA A 102 14.75 -7.74 -12.93
CA ALA A 102 15.03 -8.86 -13.83
C ALA A 102 14.00 -8.98 -14.97
N SER A 103 12.89 -8.24 -14.89
CA SER A 103 11.79 -8.35 -15.84
C SER A 103 11.84 -7.24 -16.89
N THR A 104 11.83 -7.65 -18.16
CA THR A 104 11.65 -6.77 -19.31
C THR A 104 10.21 -6.83 -19.87
N SER A 105 9.34 -7.63 -19.27
CA SER A 105 7.96 -7.85 -19.74
C SER A 105 6.90 -7.12 -18.92
N ILE A 106 7.31 -6.30 -17.94
CA ILE A 106 6.38 -5.44 -17.21
C ILE A 106 5.86 -4.37 -18.17
N THR A 107 4.53 -4.30 -18.32
CA THR A 107 3.86 -3.27 -19.13
C THR A 107 3.91 -1.91 -18.43
N ASP A 108 3.72 -0.84 -19.21
CA ASP A 108 3.67 0.53 -18.69
C ASP A 108 2.57 0.69 -17.61
N ASP A 109 1.38 0.14 -17.87
CA ASP A 109 0.26 0.13 -16.91
C ASP A 109 0.62 -0.52 -15.58
N GLN A 110 1.20 -1.72 -15.64
CA GLN A 110 1.64 -2.43 -14.44
C GLN A 110 2.72 -1.67 -13.69
N ALA A 111 3.63 -0.99 -14.40
CA ALA A 111 4.69 -0.22 -13.78
C ALA A 111 4.13 0.95 -12.97
N LEU A 112 3.10 1.62 -13.48
CA LEU A 112 2.45 2.74 -12.82
C LEU A 112 1.67 2.36 -11.56
N GLU A 113 1.27 1.11 -11.41
CA GLU A 113 0.68 0.59 -10.16
C GLU A 113 1.72 0.41 -9.05
N MET A 114 3.01 0.31 -9.40
CA MET A 114 4.09 -0.02 -8.46
C MET A 114 5.38 0.80 -8.66
N PRO A 115 5.30 2.15 -8.74
CA PRO A 115 6.44 3.02 -9.09
C PRO A 115 7.62 2.92 -8.11
N ASP A 116 7.35 2.62 -6.84
CA ASP A 116 8.35 2.53 -5.76
C ASP A 116 9.20 1.25 -5.83
N LEU A 117 8.80 0.27 -6.66
CA LEU A 117 9.55 -0.97 -6.85
C LEU A 117 10.72 -0.81 -7.84
N PHE A 118 10.67 0.18 -8.73
CA PHE A 118 11.72 0.41 -9.72
C PHE A 118 12.92 1.11 -9.10
N LEU A 119 14.11 0.83 -9.63
CA LEU A 119 15.31 1.52 -9.20
C LEU A 119 15.25 2.98 -9.57
N THR A 120 15.67 3.82 -8.64
CA THR A 120 15.84 5.25 -8.88
C THR A 120 17.03 5.52 -9.81
N TRP A 121 17.03 6.67 -10.47
CA TRP A 121 18.18 7.14 -11.27
C TRP A 121 19.48 7.13 -10.45
N ALA A 122 19.43 7.60 -9.21
CA ALA A 122 20.58 7.62 -8.31
C ALA A 122 21.11 6.19 -8.02
N GLU A 123 20.23 5.21 -7.84
CA GLU A 123 20.63 3.82 -7.60
C GLU A 123 21.26 3.18 -8.84
N VAL A 124 20.70 3.37 -10.04
CA VAL A 124 21.30 2.82 -11.27
C VAL A 124 22.61 3.49 -11.63
N LEU A 125 22.74 4.79 -11.37
CA LEU A 125 23.98 5.53 -11.54
C LEU A 125 25.07 5.02 -10.59
N ALA A 126 24.72 4.79 -9.32
CA ALA A 126 25.65 4.24 -8.33
C ALA A 126 26.05 2.79 -8.62
N ALA A 127 25.14 1.98 -9.16
CA ALA A 127 25.42 0.61 -9.56
C ALA A 127 26.43 0.55 -10.73
N GLY A 128 26.36 1.51 -11.66
CA GLY A 128 27.27 1.61 -12.81
C GLY A 128 27.19 0.42 -13.77
N THR A 129 26.11 -0.34 -13.73
CA THR A 129 25.86 -1.50 -14.58
C THR A 129 25.05 -1.11 -15.81
N GLN A 130 25.23 -1.86 -16.91
CA GLN A 130 24.43 -1.63 -18.11
C GLN A 130 22.96 -1.99 -17.85
N LEU A 131 22.07 -1.06 -18.18
CA LEU A 131 20.63 -1.29 -18.27
C LEU A 131 20.31 -1.89 -19.64
N SER A 132 19.57 -2.99 -19.64
CA SER A 132 19.05 -3.60 -20.87
C SER A 132 17.87 -2.80 -21.42
N LYS A 133 17.57 -3.00 -22.71
CA LYS A 133 16.31 -2.54 -23.31
C LYS A 133 15.12 -3.04 -22.48
N ASP A 134 14.08 -2.22 -22.42
CA ASP A 134 12.80 -2.44 -21.73
C ASP A 134 12.89 -2.45 -20.19
N THR A 135 14.07 -2.21 -19.62
CA THR A 135 14.23 -1.92 -18.18
C THR A 135 13.47 -0.64 -17.85
N ILE A 136 12.81 -0.61 -16.69
CA ILE A 136 12.09 0.57 -16.20
C ILE A 136 12.84 1.15 -15.00
N ILE A 137 13.01 2.46 -14.99
CA ILE A 137 13.67 3.21 -13.91
C ILE A 137 12.79 4.38 -13.47
N ASN A 138 12.95 4.79 -12.22
CA ASN A 138 12.26 5.94 -11.64
C ASN A 138 13.22 7.14 -11.54
N ASP A 139 12.83 8.26 -12.12
CA ASP A 139 13.60 9.50 -12.05
C ASP A 139 12.68 10.63 -11.55
N GLY A 140 12.82 10.94 -10.26
CA GLY A 140 12.05 12.01 -9.63
C GLY A 140 10.53 11.82 -9.68
N ASN A 141 10.03 10.58 -9.53
CA ASN A 141 8.63 10.15 -9.64
C ASN A 141 8.10 10.00 -11.08
N GLN A 142 8.90 10.28 -12.10
CA GLN A 142 8.58 9.92 -13.48
C GLN A 142 9.24 8.58 -13.81
N LEU A 143 8.44 7.61 -14.25
CA LEU A 143 8.98 6.34 -14.75
C LEU A 143 9.45 6.51 -16.19
N TYR A 144 10.56 5.87 -16.52
CA TYR A 144 11.12 5.82 -17.86
C TYR A 144 11.45 4.39 -18.26
N ARG A 145 11.14 4.04 -19.50
CA ARG A 145 11.55 2.78 -20.13
C ARG A 145 12.82 2.98 -20.95
N VAL A 146 13.78 2.09 -20.78
CA VAL A 146 15.01 2.05 -21.57
C VAL A 146 14.70 1.57 -22.99
N VAL A 147 14.87 2.44 -23.98
CA VAL A 147 14.66 2.16 -25.41
C VAL A 147 15.88 1.47 -26.02
N GLN A 148 17.09 1.82 -25.56
CA GLN A 148 18.35 1.29 -26.05
C GLN A 148 19.27 0.95 -24.87
N PRO A 149 19.98 -0.20 -24.88
CA PRO A 149 20.88 -0.56 -23.79
C PRO A 149 21.92 0.53 -23.52
N VAL A 150 22.10 0.86 -22.24
CA VAL A 150 22.93 2.01 -21.82
C VAL A 150 23.58 1.74 -20.47
N THR A 151 24.82 2.21 -20.29
CA THR A 151 25.42 2.30 -18.96
C THR A 151 25.17 3.71 -18.42
N PRO A 152 24.45 3.88 -17.29
CA PRO A 152 24.15 5.20 -16.74
C PRO A 152 25.39 6.06 -16.50
N GLN A 153 25.26 7.35 -16.82
CA GLN A 153 26.29 8.38 -16.59
C GLN A 153 25.63 9.64 -16.05
N GLU A 154 26.34 10.39 -15.20
CA GLU A 154 25.77 11.53 -14.47
C GLU A 154 25.12 12.61 -15.36
N HIS A 155 25.65 12.81 -16.57
CA HIS A 155 25.18 13.81 -17.55
C HIS A 155 24.19 13.22 -18.59
N GLN A 156 23.63 12.05 -18.29
CA GLN A 156 22.75 11.27 -19.18
C GLN A 156 21.50 10.82 -18.44
N ALA A 157 20.97 11.65 -17.54
CA ALA A 157 19.74 11.35 -16.83
C ALA A 157 18.55 11.29 -17.80
N PRO A 158 17.48 10.53 -17.48
CA PRO A 158 16.33 10.39 -18.37
C PRO A 158 15.68 11.73 -18.76
N HIS A 159 15.67 12.70 -17.84
CA HIS A 159 15.16 14.05 -18.08
C HIS A 159 16.11 14.98 -18.85
N ASP A 160 17.37 14.58 -19.11
CA ASP A 160 18.35 15.44 -19.78
C ASP A 160 18.07 15.57 -21.28
N GLU A 161 18.52 16.69 -21.86
CA GLU A 161 18.42 16.94 -23.29
C GLU A 161 19.15 15.85 -24.10
N GLY A 162 18.52 15.37 -25.16
CA GLY A 162 19.08 14.33 -26.03
C GLY A 162 18.92 12.90 -25.51
N MET A 163 18.42 12.71 -24.28
CA MET A 163 18.29 11.38 -23.68
C MET A 163 17.03 10.62 -24.09
N LEU A 164 16.12 11.26 -24.82
CA LEU A 164 14.89 10.64 -25.32
C LEU A 164 15.11 9.51 -26.35
N ALA A 165 16.31 9.38 -26.92
CA ALA A 165 16.68 8.22 -27.75
C ALA A 165 17.00 6.97 -26.91
N ILE A 166 17.28 7.15 -25.62
CA ILE A 166 17.70 6.11 -24.68
C ILE A 166 16.60 5.81 -23.68
N TYR A 167 15.87 6.82 -23.21
CA TYR A 167 14.80 6.70 -22.22
C TYR A 167 13.50 7.30 -22.77
N ARG A 168 12.39 6.58 -22.60
CA ARG A 168 11.05 7.04 -22.98
C ARG A 168 10.21 7.19 -21.70
N PRO A 169 9.62 8.36 -21.39
CA PRO A 169 8.73 8.48 -20.26
C PRO A 169 7.53 7.55 -20.43
N ILE A 170 7.16 6.89 -19.34
CA ILE A 170 5.95 6.09 -19.22
C ILE A 170 4.83 7.01 -18.73
N ASP A 171 3.72 7.02 -19.45
CA ASP A 171 2.53 7.81 -19.09
C ASP A 171 1.35 6.92 -18.70
N GLN A 172 0.40 7.51 -17.99
CA GLN A 172 -0.80 6.85 -17.50
C GLN A 172 -1.67 6.28 -18.63
N THR A 173 -2.41 5.23 -18.30
CA THR A 173 -3.31 4.58 -19.24
C THR A 173 -4.54 5.45 -19.48
N HIS A 174 -4.68 5.92 -20.71
CA HIS A 174 -5.85 6.66 -21.16
C HIS A 174 -6.25 6.14 -22.55
N ALA A 175 -7.55 6.14 -22.85
CA ALA A 175 -8.05 5.65 -24.13
C ALA A 175 -7.53 6.48 -25.32
N GLY A 176 -7.16 7.74 -25.06
CA GLY A 176 -6.77 8.72 -26.06
C GLY A 176 -7.96 9.14 -26.91
N THR A 177 -9.13 9.28 -26.29
CA THR A 177 -10.35 9.85 -26.89
C THR A 177 -10.55 11.28 -26.40
N GLN A 178 -11.50 12.01 -26.98
CA GLN A 178 -11.78 13.38 -26.55
C GLN A 178 -12.25 13.43 -25.08
N GLU A 179 -12.98 12.43 -24.62
CA GLU A 179 -13.51 12.30 -23.26
C GLU A 179 -12.49 11.73 -22.26
N ASP A 180 -11.50 10.99 -22.75
CA ASP A 180 -10.41 10.39 -21.97
C ASP A 180 -9.06 10.58 -22.70
N PRO A 181 -8.54 11.82 -22.73
CA PRO A 181 -7.32 12.14 -23.45
C PRO A 181 -6.08 11.70 -22.68
N ILE A 182 -5.03 11.31 -23.40
CA ILE A 182 -3.74 10.90 -22.81
C ILE A 182 -3.00 12.13 -22.26
N PRO A 183 -2.62 12.19 -20.97
CA PRO A 183 -1.82 13.27 -20.40
C PRO A 183 -0.50 13.44 -21.15
N PHE A 184 -0.32 14.59 -21.80
CA PHE A 184 0.91 14.80 -22.53
C PHE A 184 2.09 14.99 -21.58
N VAL A 185 3.08 14.11 -21.68
CA VAL A 185 4.41 14.25 -21.06
C VAL A 185 5.43 14.53 -22.16
N TYR A 186 6.30 15.52 -21.94
CA TYR A 186 7.35 15.85 -22.89
C TYR A 186 8.22 14.64 -23.21
N GLY A 187 8.42 14.34 -24.50
CA GLY A 187 9.25 13.24 -24.94
C GLY A 187 8.56 11.87 -24.96
N MET A 188 7.27 11.79 -24.64
CA MET A 188 6.47 10.58 -24.81
C MET A 188 6.29 10.23 -26.29
N ASP A 189 5.93 8.97 -26.55
CA ASP A 189 5.50 8.55 -27.88
C ASP A 189 4.03 8.95 -28.06
N THR A 190 3.72 9.49 -29.24
CA THR A 190 2.36 9.94 -29.57
C THR A 190 1.88 9.27 -30.85
N GLU A 191 0.58 8.99 -30.91
CA GLU A 191 -0.06 8.31 -32.04
C GLU A 191 -1.02 9.24 -32.78
N GLN A 192 -0.93 9.25 -34.10
CA GLN A 192 -1.88 9.98 -34.95
C GLN A 192 -3.32 9.51 -34.70
N GLY A 193 -4.25 10.46 -34.58
CA GLY A 193 -5.67 10.19 -34.38
C GLY A 193 -6.08 10.03 -32.92
N LYS A 194 -5.12 10.00 -31.99
CA LYS A 194 -5.38 10.01 -30.53
C LYS A 194 -5.45 11.44 -29.99
N TYR A 195 -6.14 11.57 -28.86
CA TYR A 195 -6.30 12.84 -28.15
C TYR A 195 -5.40 12.91 -26.93
N TYR A 196 -4.83 14.08 -26.70
CA TYR A 196 -3.88 14.35 -25.62
C TYR A 196 -4.29 15.57 -24.81
N GLY A 197 -4.15 15.47 -23.48
CA GLY A 197 -4.44 16.54 -22.53
C GLY A 197 -3.17 17.32 -22.21
N TYR A 198 -3.20 18.64 -22.36
CA TYR A 198 -2.08 19.51 -21.99
C TYR A 198 -2.57 20.87 -21.51
N ASN A 199 -2.07 21.33 -20.36
CA ASN A 199 -2.46 22.61 -19.75
C ASN A 199 -3.99 22.83 -19.65
N GLY A 200 -4.73 21.77 -19.34
CA GLY A 200 -6.19 21.82 -19.19
C GLY A 200 -7.00 21.84 -20.50
N LYS A 201 -6.32 21.66 -21.65
CA LYS A 201 -6.94 21.59 -22.98
C LYS A 201 -6.74 20.22 -23.60
N VAL A 202 -7.58 19.88 -24.58
CA VAL A 202 -7.51 18.63 -25.33
C VAL A 202 -7.05 18.92 -26.76
N TYR A 203 -6.15 18.09 -27.28
CA TYR A 203 -5.58 18.23 -28.61
C TYR A 203 -5.66 16.91 -29.37
N LEU A 204 -6.06 16.96 -30.64
CA LEU A 204 -5.91 15.85 -31.58
C LEU A 204 -4.46 15.81 -32.08
N CYS A 205 -3.83 14.65 -31.99
CA CYS A 205 -2.53 14.39 -32.58
C CYS A 205 -2.68 14.08 -34.08
N ASN A 206 -2.07 14.90 -34.92
CA ASN A 206 -2.16 14.78 -36.38
C ASN A 206 -1.03 13.96 -37.00
N LEU A 207 -0.03 13.57 -36.21
CA LEU A 207 1.16 12.85 -36.67
C LEU A 207 1.70 11.95 -35.56
N THR A 208 1.98 10.68 -35.86
CA THR A 208 2.68 9.79 -34.93
C THR A 208 4.12 10.29 -34.74
N MET A 209 4.53 10.57 -33.50
CA MET A 209 5.84 11.12 -33.16
C MET A 209 6.49 10.31 -32.05
N THR A 210 7.68 9.76 -32.32
CA THR A 210 8.40 8.85 -31.40
C THR A 210 9.90 9.19 -31.32
N PRO A 211 10.35 10.05 -30.39
CA PRO A 211 9.58 10.80 -29.39
C PRO A 211 8.83 12.00 -29.96
N CYS A 212 7.79 12.46 -29.24
CA CYS A 212 7.24 13.79 -29.39
C CYS A 212 8.01 14.82 -28.57
N VAL A 213 8.77 15.68 -29.25
CA VAL A 213 9.50 16.82 -28.65
C VAL A 213 8.76 18.16 -28.81
N TRP A 214 7.52 18.11 -29.28
CA TRP A 214 6.72 19.30 -29.57
C TRP A 214 5.46 19.30 -28.68
N PRO A 215 5.42 20.11 -27.61
CA PRO A 215 4.24 20.22 -26.78
C PRO A 215 2.98 20.63 -27.57
N PRO A 216 1.78 20.16 -27.19
CA PRO A 216 0.55 20.41 -27.95
C PRO A 216 0.21 21.88 -28.22
N GLU A 217 0.58 22.79 -27.33
CA GLU A 217 0.32 24.22 -27.48
C GLU A 217 1.39 25.00 -28.28
N THR A 218 2.36 24.30 -28.89
CA THR A 218 3.48 24.96 -29.58
C THR A 218 2.99 25.77 -30.78
N PRO A 219 3.23 27.10 -30.81
CA PRO A 219 2.72 27.95 -31.88
C PRO A 219 3.21 27.57 -33.27
N GLY A 220 2.29 27.48 -34.23
CA GLY A 220 2.60 27.25 -35.64
C GLY A 220 2.89 25.79 -36.01
N LEU A 221 2.70 24.84 -35.09
CA LEU A 221 2.84 23.41 -35.37
C LEU A 221 1.51 22.81 -35.83
N TRP A 222 1.55 22.06 -36.94
CA TRP A 222 0.38 21.40 -37.52
C TRP A 222 0.16 19.99 -36.95
N GLN A 223 1.13 19.45 -36.22
CA GLN A 223 1.09 18.14 -35.58
C GLN A 223 0.01 18.06 -34.48
N TRP A 224 -0.51 19.21 -34.03
CA TRP A 224 -1.53 19.31 -33.01
C TRP A 224 -2.71 20.14 -33.51
N SER A 225 -3.92 19.74 -33.13
CA SER A 225 -5.12 20.55 -33.31
C SER A 225 -5.87 20.63 -32.00
N GLU A 226 -5.96 21.84 -31.44
CA GLU A 226 -6.76 22.10 -30.24
C GLU A 226 -8.23 21.76 -30.53
N VAL A 227 -8.82 20.93 -29.68
CA VAL A 227 -10.23 20.62 -29.71
C VAL A 227 -10.95 21.78 -29.04
N THR A 228 -11.67 22.55 -29.85
CA THR A 228 -12.53 23.64 -29.37
C THR A 228 -13.95 23.12 -29.25
N GLU A 229 -14.63 23.47 -28.16
CA GLU A 229 -16.07 23.21 -27.99
C GLU A 229 -16.92 23.92 -29.06
#